data_AF-A0A920DB74-F1
#
_entry.id   AF-A0A920DB74-F1
#
_cell.length_a   1.000
_cell.length_b   1.000
_cell.length_c   1.000
_cell.angle_alpha   90.00
_cell.angle_beta   90.00
_cell.angle_gamma   90.00
#
_symmetry.space_group_name_H-M   'P 1'
#
loop_
_entity.id
_entity.type
_entity.pdbx_description
1 polymer ?
#
loop_
_entity_poly.entity_id
_entity_poly.type
_entity_poly.pdbx_seq_one_letter_code
_entity_poly.pdbx_strand_id
1 'polypeptide(L)'
;MWYLWGENLSRKPFKVIGINTDTKQEVVIFNDKVLGSELNDADAHTPSTMEFPTAGIWNLDAYVGEELFGNIVVELNKFTLLALTSALVKCRADNTAHF
;
A
#
# COMPACT_ATOMS: atom_id res chain seq x y z
N MET A 1 -5.60 1.50 -6.08
CA MET A 1 -5.33 0.24 -6.81
C MET A 1 -3.89 -0.13 -6.58
N TRP A 2 -3.65 -1.31 -6.03
CA TRP A 2 -2.33 -1.85 -5.78
C TRP A 2 -1.95 -2.83 -6.88
N TYR A 3 -0.72 -2.70 -7.37
CA TYR A 3 -0.06 -3.66 -8.25
C TYR A 3 1.20 -4.15 -7.56
N LEU A 4 1.34 -5.47 -7.47
CA LEU A 4 2.43 -6.12 -6.76
C LEU A 4 3.24 -6.99 -7.72
N TRP A 5 4.57 -6.84 -7.67
CA TRP A 5 5.52 -7.65 -8.44
C TRP A 5 6.35 -8.55 -7.53
N GLY A 6 6.30 -9.85 -7.78
CA GLY A 6 6.99 -10.88 -6.98
C GLY A 6 6.33 -12.25 -7.11
N GLU A 7 6.99 -13.26 -6.57
CA GLU A 7 6.53 -14.64 -6.68
C GLU A 7 5.52 -15.02 -5.59
N ASN A 8 4.61 -15.96 -5.90
CA ASN A 8 3.69 -16.57 -4.93
C ASN A 8 2.83 -15.54 -4.16
N LEU A 9 2.36 -14.46 -4.81
CA LEU A 9 1.56 -13.41 -4.17
C LEU A 9 0.05 -13.66 -4.26
N SER A 10 -0.39 -14.23 -5.38
CA SER A 10 -1.80 -14.47 -5.67
C SER A 10 -2.50 -15.24 -4.54
N ARG A 11 -3.74 -14.82 -4.22
CA ARG A 11 -4.60 -15.41 -3.18
C ARG A 11 -4.10 -15.29 -1.73
N LYS A 12 -2.98 -14.60 -1.49
CA LYS A 12 -2.54 -14.31 -0.11
C LYS A 12 -3.28 -13.09 0.46
N PRO A 13 -3.44 -13.01 1.80
CA PRO A 13 -3.92 -11.80 2.46
C PRO A 13 -3.01 -10.61 2.16
N PHE A 14 -3.57 -9.41 2.11
CA PHE A 14 -2.80 -8.19 1.90
C PHE A 14 -3.21 -7.12 2.89
N LYS A 15 -2.22 -6.56 3.61
CA LYS A 15 -2.44 -5.57 4.65
C LYS A 15 -1.47 -4.42 4.45
N VAL A 16 -1.92 -3.20 4.64
CA VAL A 16 -1.09 -2.00 4.61
C VAL A 16 -1.23 -1.26 5.93
N ILE A 17 -0.10 -1.05 6.60
CA ILE A 17 -0.01 -0.27 7.83
C ILE A 17 0.64 1.07 7.48
N GLY A 18 -0.04 2.16 7.80
CA GLY A 18 0.49 3.52 7.66
C GLY A 18 1.05 4.01 8.99
N ILE A 19 2.27 4.53 8.96
CA ILE A 19 2.97 5.12 10.10
C ILE A 19 3.31 6.57 9.78
N ASN A 20 2.74 7.52 10.52
CA ASN A 20 3.08 8.93 10.37
C ASN A 20 4.49 9.18 10.90
N THR A 21 5.35 9.82 10.10
CA THR A 21 6.76 9.98 10.46
C THR A 21 6.97 10.90 11.65
N ASP A 22 6.07 11.86 11.86
CA ASP A 22 6.23 12.91 12.86
C ASP A 22 5.57 12.52 14.18
N THR A 23 4.30 12.09 14.10
CA THR A 23 3.51 11.73 15.29
C THR A 23 3.74 10.29 15.75
N LYS A 24 4.36 9.46 14.91
CA LYS A 24 4.49 8.00 15.10
C LYS A 24 3.14 7.28 15.23
N GLN A 25 2.06 7.92 14.79
CA GLN A 25 0.74 7.30 14.76
C GLN A 25 0.74 6.16 13.73
N GLU A 26 0.30 4.99 14.17
CA GLU A 26 0.11 3.81 13.33
C GLU A 26 -1.39 3.59 13.07
N VAL A 27 -1.76 3.34 11.81
CA VAL A 27 -3.12 2.99 11.42
C VAL A 27 -3.13 1.90 10.35
N VAL A 28 -4.14 1.03 10.37
CA VAL A 28 -4.39 0.10 9.26
C VAL A 28 -5.05 0.88 8.12
N ILE A 29 -4.28 1.13 7.06
CA ILE A 29 -4.73 1.92 5.90
C ILE A 29 -5.57 1.06 4.96
N PHE A 30 -5.22 -0.22 4.84
CA PHE A 30 -5.93 -1.15 4.00
C PHE A 30 -5.77 -2.58 4.53
N ASN A 31 -6.83 -3.37 4.42
CA ASN A 31 -6.81 -4.78 4.80
C ASN A 31 -7.75 -5.55 3.89
N ASP A 32 -7.16 -6.35 3.00
CA ASP A 32 -7.87 -7.22 2.08
C ASP A 32 -7.55 -8.67 2.38
N LYS A 33 -8.59 -9.51 2.30
CA LYS A 33 -8.47 -10.91 2.68
C LYS A 33 -7.70 -11.71 1.63
N VAL A 34 -7.77 -11.33 0.35
CA VAL A 34 -7.25 -12.14 -0.75
C VAL A 34 -6.84 -11.26 -1.93
N LEU A 35 -5.55 -11.26 -2.27
CA LEU A 35 -5.05 -10.65 -3.51
C LEU A 35 -5.63 -11.32 -4.76
N GLY A 36 -5.94 -10.50 -5.76
CA GLY A 36 -6.23 -10.94 -7.12
C GLY A 36 -5.01 -11.54 -7.81
N SER A 37 -5.25 -12.15 -8.97
CA SER A 37 -4.21 -12.70 -9.83
C SER A 37 -3.53 -11.63 -10.69
N GLU A 38 -2.76 -12.06 -11.68
CA GLU A 38 -2.06 -11.19 -12.62
C GLU A 38 -2.99 -10.18 -13.32
N LEU A 39 -2.53 -8.93 -13.43
CA LEU A 39 -3.21 -7.86 -14.17
C LEU A 39 -2.22 -6.74 -14.50
N ASN A 40 -2.24 -6.23 -15.74
CA ASN A 40 -1.38 -5.13 -16.21
C ASN A 40 0.11 -5.32 -15.85
N ASP A 41 0.65 -6.50 -16.20
CA ASP A 41 2.04 -6.92 -15.96
C ASP A 41 2.44 -7.10 -14.49
N ALA A 42 1.53 -6.94 -13.54
CA ALA A 42 1.77 -7.28 -12.13
C ALA A 42 1.37 -8.72 -11.84
N ASP A 43 2.05 -9.36 -10.89
CA ASP A 43 1.82 -10.75 -10.45
C ASP A 43 0.60 -10.89 -9.53
N ALA A 44 0.19 -9.79 -8.89
CA ALA A 44 -1.04 -9.69 -8.11
C ALA A 44 -1.55 -8.24 -8.05
N HIS A 45 -2.85 -8.09 -7.80
CA HIS A 45 -3.47 -6.76 -7.67
C HIS A 45 -4.63 -6.74 -6.68
N THR A 46 -4.96 -5.56 -6.17
CA THR A 46 -6.24 -5.32 -5.47
C THR A 46 -6.66 -3.85 -5.51
N PRO A 47 -7.96 -3.55 -5.74
CA PRO A 47 -8.47 -2.19 -5.57
C PRO A 47 -8.48 -1.80 -4.09
N SER A 48 -8.21 -0.52 -3.81
CA SER A 48 -8.22 0.00 -2.46
C SER A 48 -8.78 1.41 -2.44
N THR A 49 -9.51 1.70 -1.36
CA THR A 49 -9.77 3.07 -0.90
C THR A 49 -8.95 3.26 0.35
N MET A 50 -8.14 4.31 0.39
CA MET A 50 -7.27 4.62 1.53
C MET A 50 -7.74 5.92 2.17
N GLU A 51 -7.74 5.94 3.51
CA GLU A 51 -8.06 7.12 4.30
C GLU A 51 -6.96 7.34 5.32
N PHE A 52 -6.56 8.60 5.46
CA PHE A 52 -5.48 9.01 6.36
C PHE A 52 -6.02 9.98 7.41
N PRO A 53 -5.67 9.82 8.69
CA PRO A 53 -6.17 10.71 9.74
C PRO A 53 -5.67 12.16 9.62
N THR A 54 -4.46 12.34 9.09
CA THR A 54 -3.79 13.65 9.06
C THR A 54 -2.89 13.79 7.83
N ALA A 55 -2.65 15.05 7.48
CA ALA A 55 -1.64 15.43 6.50
C ALA A 55 -0.24 15.20 7.09
N GLY A 56 0.75 15.01 6.22
CA GLY A 56 2.12 14.74 6.60
C GLY A 56 2.71 13.60 5.79
N ILE A 57 3.91 13.17 6.18
CA ILE A 57 4.61 12.06 5.55
C ILE A 57 4.22 10.77 6.27
N TRP A 58 3.88 9.75 5.48
CA TRP A 58 3.48 8.43 5.97
C TRP A 58 4.31 7.35 5.30
N ASN A 59 4.87 6.47 6.11
CA ASN A 59 5.45 5.20 5.66
C ASN A 59 4.33 4.17 5.58
N LEU A 60 4.21 3.50 4.45
CA LEU A 60 3.23 2.45 4.20
C LEU A 60 3.96 1.11 4.13
N ASP A 61 3.83 0.33 5.19
CA ASP A 61 4.34 -1.03 5.25
C ASP A 61 3.29 -1.97 4.67
N ALA A 62 3.60 -2.53 3.50
CA ALA A 62 2.75 -3.45 2.78
C ALA A 62 3.16 -4.89 3.14
N TYR A 63 2.19 -5.68 3.59
CA TYR A 63 2.36 -7.06 4.01
C TYR A 63 1.58 -7.98 3.09
N VAL A 64 2.22 -9.08 2.67
CA VAL A 64 1.56 -10.18 1.95
C VAL A 64 1.62 -11.42 2.83
N GLY A 65 0.47 -11.89 3.29
CA GLY A 65 0.39 -12.83 4.41
C GLY A 65 0.85 -12.17 5.71
N GLU A 66 1.86 -12.75 6.36
CA GLU A 66 2.45 -12.25 7.61
C GLU A 66 3.81 -11.57 7.40
N GLU A 67 4.31 -11.54 6.16
CA GLU A 67 5.65 -11.04 5.83
C GLU A 67 5.57 -9.61 5.29
N LEU A 68 6.52 -8.77 5.72
CA LEU A 68 6.73 -7.45 5.14
C LEU A 68 7.18 -7.64 3.69
N PHE A 69 6.37 -7.16 2.76
CA PHE A 69 6.59 -7.30 1.34
C PHE A 69 7.30 -6.09 0.76
N GLY A 70 6.94 -4.89 1.19
CA GLY A 70 7.59 -3.66 0.74
C GLY A 70 7.16 -2.44 1.54
N ASN A 71 7.89 -1.34 1.34
CA ASN A 71 7.64 -0.07 1.99
C ASN A 71 7.48 1.05 0.95
N ILE A 72 6.49 1.91 1.13
CA ILE A 72 6.26 3.08 0.28
C ILE A 72 6.14 4.32 1.17
N VAL A 73 6.80 5.41 0.77
CA VAL A 73 6.66 6.70 1.45
C VAL A 73 5.71 7.58 0.64
N VAL A 74 4.68 8.13 1.31
CA VAL A 74 3.73 9.07 0.70
C VAL A 74 3.70 10.38 1.48
N GLU A 75 3.58 11.49 0.76
CA GLU A 75 3.36 12.81 1.34
C GLU A 75 1.92 13.25 1.07
N LEU A 76 1.19 13.53 2.16
CA LEU A 76 -0.20 13.95 2.11
C LEU A 76 -0.31 15.43 2.49
N ASN A 77 -0.85 16.22 1.58
CA ASN A 77 -1.19 17.60 1.88
C ASN A 77 -2.64 17.71 2.37
N LYS A 78 -2.99 18.84 3.00
CA LYS A 78 -4.34 19.07 3.57
C LYS A 78 -5.48 18.99 2.55
N PHE A 79 -5.19 19.21 1.27
CA PHE A 79 -6.19 19.11 0.21
C PHE A 79 -6.50 17.63 -0.13
N THR A 80 -5.51 16.75 0.01
CA THR A 80 -5.65 15.30 -0.24
C THR A 80 -6.58 14.60 0.76
N LEU A 81 -6.71 15.10 1.99
CA LEU A 81 -7.55 14.48 3.04
C LEU A 81 -9.06 14.52 2.76
N LEU A 82 -9.52 15.41 1.89
CA LEU A 82 -10.95 15.54 1.55
C LEU A 82 -11.36 14.67 0.35
N ALA A 83 -10.39 14.04 -0.31
CA ALA A 83 -10.63 13.14 -1.43
C ALA A 83 -10.38 11.69 -0.98
N LEU A 84 -11.38 10.82 -1.14
CA LEU A 84 -11.16 9.36 -1.13
C LEU A 84 -10.18 9.07 -2.27
N THR A 85 -8.88 8.97 -1.95
CA THR A 85 -7.85 8.89 -2.97
C THR A 85 -7.73 7.47 -3.47
N SER A 86 -8.24 7.24 -4.68
CA SER A 86 -7.87 6.07 -5.48
C SER A 86 -6.45 6.28 -6.01
N ALA A 87 -5.43 6.10 -5.16
CA ALA A 87 -4.04 6.16 -5.62
C ALA A 87 -3.67 4.86 -6.35
N LEU A 88 -2.96 5.00 -7.48
CA LEU A 88 -2.24 3.89 -8.09
C LEU A 88 -0.95 3.67 -7.31
N VAL A 89 -0.79 2.49 -6.72
CA VAL A 89 0.37 2.17 -5.90
C VAL A 89 1.06 0.94 -6.46
N LYS A 90 2.34 1.09 -6.79
CA LYS A 90 3.20 0.01 -7.27
C LYS A 90 4.11 -0.41 -6.12
N CYS A 91 4.09 -1.68 -5.76
CA CYS A 91 4.94 -2.24 -4.71
C CYS A 91 5.71 -3.44 -5.27
N ARG A 92 7.02 -3.47 -5.06
CA ARG A 92 7.88 -4.57 -5.47
C ARG A 92 8.56 -5.15 -4.24
N ALA A 93 8.83 -6.45 -4.26
CA ALA A 93 9.50 -7.16 -3.17
C ALA A 93 10.96 -6.69 -2.94
N ASP A 94 11.55 -6.02 -3.92
CA ASP A 94 12.87 -5.41 -3.81
C ASP A 94 12.73 -3.90 -3.50
N ASN A 95 13.66 -3.35 -2.70
CA ASN A 95 13.69 -1.91 -2.36
C ASN A 95 14.08 -1.02 -3.57
N THR A 96 13.85 -1.46 -4.81
CA THR A 96 14.18 -0.70 -6.02
C THR A 96 12.93 -0.04 -6.59
N ALA A 97 12.77 1.25 -6.29
CA ALA A 97 11.82 2.12 -6.97
C ALA A 97 12.23 2.27 -8.44
N HIS A 98 11.45 1.70 -9.36
CA HIS A 98 11.50 2.03 -10.78
C HIS A 98 10.27 2.89 -11.11
N PHE A 99 10.52 4.14 -11.53
CA PHE A 99 9.51 5.08 -12.01
C PHE A 99 8.95 4.66 -13.37
#